data_AF-A0A3G1KXW7-F1
#
_entry.id   AF-A0A3G1KXW7-F1
#
_cell.length_a   1.000
_cell.length_b   1.000
_cell.length_c   1.000
_cell.angle_alpha   90.00
_cell.angle_beta   90.00
_cell.angle_gamma   90.00
#
_symmetry.space_group_name_H-M   'P 1'
#
loop_
_entity.id
_entity.type
_entity.pdbx_description
1 polymer ?
#
loop_
_entity_poly.entity_id
_entity_poly.type
_entity_poly.pdbx_seq_one_letter_code
_entity_poly.pdbx_strand_id
1 'polypeptide(L)'
;MEDLKVIIFFYMIQSLLMILTGLKFFSVKYKTKNVLVPVFVFGLVIWLVRKLYIYFQIPLGTHTLVLLVLFCVILRIFFRLNITYILGIAFLDFSLVMLGGGLTVYFYKIFNVQPEFVLDHAWMHILMGQVENIFLIILLLILELFNISIFKIMRKIEENR
;
A
#
# COMPACT_ATOMS: atom_id res chain seq x y z
N MET A 1 -15.61 -12.28 -13.63
CA MET A 1 -14.26 -12.90 -13.53
C MET A 1 -13.13 -11.88 -13.48
N GLU A 2 -13.27 -10.74 -14.16
CA GLU A 2 -12.23 -9.69 -14.20
C GLU A 2 -11.97 -9.04 -12.84
N ASP A 3 -13.02 -8.76 -12.07
CA ASP A 3 -12.91 -8.21 -10.71
C ASP A 3 -12.06 -9.08 -9.77
N LEU A 4 -12.19 -10.41 -9.87
CA LEU A 4 -11.45 -11.33 -9.00
C LEU A 4 -9.95 -11.32 -9.32
N LYS A 5 -9.58 -11.12 -10.59
CA LYS A 5 -8.17 -10.95 -10.99
C LYS A 5 -7.59 -9.67 -10.38
N VAL A 6 -8.32 -8.56 -10.40
CA VAL A 6 -7.86 -7.29 -9.81
C VAL A 6 -7.68 -7.43 -8.30
N ILE A 7 -8.61 -8.11 -7.60
CA ILE A 7 -8.44 -8.37 -6.16
C ILE A 7 -7.13 -9.11 -5.88
N ILE A 8 -6.92 -10.24 -6.55
CA ILE A 8 -5.80 -11.14 -6.25
C ILE A 8 -4.47 -10.55 -6.72
N PHE A 9 -4.41 -10.04 -7.94
CA PHE A 9 -3.15 -9.62 -8.57
C PHE A 9 -2.80 -8.16 -8.32
N PHE A 10 -3.71 -7.35 -7.79
CA PHE A 10 -3.41 -5.97 -7.43
C PHE A 10 -3.62 -5.71 -5.94
N TYR A 11 -4.84 -5.76 -5.43
CA TYR A 11 -5.12 -5.31 -4.05
C TYR A 11 -4.46 -6.17 -2.98
N MET A 12 -4.35 -7.49 -3.19
CA MET A 12 -3.62 -8.37 -2.26
C MET A 12 -2.12 -8.09 -2.28
N ILE A 13 -1.53 -7.86 -3.47
CA ILE A 13 -0.10 -7.54 -3.60
C ILE A 13 0.20 -6.20 -2.97
N GLN A 14 -0.62 -5.18 -3.23
CA GLN A 14 -0.50 -3.87 -2.61
C GLN A 14 -0.59 -3.96 -1.08
N SER A 15 -1.59 -4.69 -0.57
CA SER A 15 -1.75 -4.90 0.89
C SER A 15 -0.56 -5.61 1.51
N LEU A 16 0.00 -6.63 0.82
CA LEU A 16 1.20 -7.33 1.23
C LEU A 16 2.40 -6.39 1.31
N LEU A 17 2.62 -5.60 0.27
CA LEU A 17 3.73 -4.66 0.19
C LEU A 17 3.63 -3.58 1.27
N MET A 18 2.45 -3.00 1.49
CA MET A 18 2.25 -2.01 2.55
C MET A 18 2.57 -2.62 3.92
N ILE A 19 1.93 -3.74 4.28
CA ILE A 19 2.14 -4.36 5.60
C ILE A 19 3.60 -4.76 5.81
N LEU A 20 4.25 -5.40 4.82
CA LEU A 20 5.65 -5.81 4.96
C LEU A 20 6.60 -4.61 5.04
N THR A 21 6.44 -3.61 4.17
CA THR A 21 7.27 -2.41 4.14
C THR A 21 7.17 -1.66 5.46
N GLY A 22 5.95 -1.39 5.92
CA GLY A 22 5.69 -0.71 7.18
C GLY A 22 6.30 -1.44 8.38
N LEU A 23 6.00 -2.73 8.54
CA LEU A 23 6.52 -3.51 9.67
C LEU A 23 8.06 -3.57 9.64
N LYS A 24 8.67 -3.76 8.47
CA LYS A 24 10.12 -3.87 8.34
C LYS A 24 10.83 -2.53 8.59
N PHE A 25 10.28 -1.43 8.05
CA PHE A 25 10.82 -0.09 8.26
C PHE A 25 10.86 0.28 9.76
N PHE A 26 9.81 -0.06 10.50
CA PHE A 26 9.71 0.15 11.94
C PHE A 26 10.26 -1.00 12.80
N SER A 27 11.00 -1.97 12.21
CA SER A 27 11.59 -3.12 12.93
C SER A 27 10.59 -3.89 13.81
N VAL A 28 9.31 -3.91 13.44
CA VAL A 28 8.31 -4.68 14.16
C VAL A 28 8.56 -6.16 13.86
N LYS A 29 8.70 -6.97 14.91
CA LYS A 29 8.84 -8.42 14.77
C LYS A 29 7.48 -9.03 14.39
N TYR A 30 7.45 -9.77 13.29
CA TYR A 30 6.27 -10.52 12.85
C TYR A 30 6.65 -11.93 12.40
N LYS A 31 5.68 -12.85 12.48
CA LYS A 31 5.78 -14.17 11.84
C LYS A 31 5.11 -14.08 10.47
N THR A 32 5.70 -14.64 9.42
CA THR A 32 5.15 -14.61 8.06
C THR A 32 3.71 -15.13 8.00
N LYS A 33 3.40 -16.17 8.78
CA LYS A 33 2.04 -16.73 8.88
C LYS A 33 1.00 -15.73 9.41
N ASN A 34 1.41 -14.80 10.26
CA ASN A 34 0.53 -13.80 10.86
C ASN A 34 0.31 -12.59 9.95
N VAL A 35 1.07 -12.47 8.86
CA VAL A 35 0.91 -11.38 7.88
C VAL A 35 -0.14 -11.72 6.83
N LEU A 36 -0.32 -13.00 6.49
CA LEU A 36 -1.26 -13.41 5.44
C LEU A 36 -2.70 -13.02 5.73
N VAL A 37 -3.15 -13.15 6.98
CA VAL A 37 -4.53 -12.79 7.38
C VAL A 37 -4.80 -11.29 7.23
N PRO A 38 -4.02 -10.36 7.83
CA PRO A 38 -4.26 -8.94 7.66
C PRO A 38 -4.08 -8.47 6.20
N VAL A 39 -3.20 -9.11 5.42
CA VAL A 39 -3.08 -8.86 3.97
C VAL A 39 -4.38 -9.20 3.25
N PHE A 40 -4.93 -10.38 3.53
CA PHE A 40 -6.18 -10.82 2.92
C PHE A 40 -7.35 -9.91 3.32
N VAL A 41 -7.47 -9.61 4.61
CA VAL A 41 -8.51 -8.72 5.13
C VAL A 41 -8.40 -7.33 4.52
N PHE A 42 -7.21 -6.75 4.48
CA PHE A 42 -7.03 -5.40 3.92
C PHE A 42 -7.25 -5.38 2.40
N GLY A 43 -6.80 -6.39 1.66
CA GLY A 43 -7.04 -6.49 0.23
C GLY A 43 -8.54 -6.56 -0.10
N LEU A 44 -9.32 -7.30 0.70
CA LEU A 44 -10.78 -7.31 0.59
C LEU A 44 -11.41 -5.95 0.94
N VAL A 45 -10.90 -5.28 1.98
CA VAL A 45 -11.37 -3.94 2.37
C VAL A 45 -11.12 -2.93 1.25
N ILE A 46 -9.94 -2.93 0.62
CA ILE A 46 -9.63 -2.05 -0.52
C ILE A 46 -10.63 -2.26 -1.64
N TRP A 47 -10.86 -3.52 -2.02
CA TRP A 47 -11.82 -3.86 -3.07
C TRP A 47 -13.24 -3.38 -2.73
N LEU A 48 -13.72 -3.69 -1.53
CA LEU A 48 -15.08 -3.35 -1.10
C LEU A 48 -15.29 -1.84 -1.08
N VAL A 49 -14.37 -1.09 -0.47
CA VAL A 49 -14.45 0.37 -0.39
C VAL A 49 -14.43 0.97 -1.79
N ARG A 50 -13.53 0.53 -2.68
CA ARG A 50 -13.49 1.06 -4.05
C ARG A 50 -14.76 0.76 -4.84
N LYS A 51 -15.33 -0.46 -4.73
CA LYS A 51 -16.60 -0.81 -5.38
C LYS A 51 -17.77 0.03 -4.86
N LEU A 52 -17.87 0.23 -3.54
CA LEU A 52 -18.89 1.08 -2.95
C LEU A 52 -18.77 2.52 -3.45
N TYR A 53 -17.55 3.06 -3.54
CA TYR A 53 -17.34 4.43 -4.02
C TYR A 53 -17.74 4.62 -5.48
N ILE A 54 -17.43 3.64 -6.34
CA ILE A 54 -17.88 3.64 -7.74
C ILE A 54 -19.41 3.59 -7.80
N TYR A 55 -20.03 2.72 -7.00
CA TYR A 55 -21.49 2.58 -6.96
C TYR A 55 -22.20 3.86 -6.50
N PHE A 56 -21.70 4.51 -5.47
CA PHE A 56 -22.25 5.77 -4.93
C PHE A 56 -21.75 7.03 -5.64
N GLN A 57 -20.94 6.89 -6.71
CA GLN A 57 -20.34 8.01 -7.47
C GLN A 57 -19.59 9.02 -6.58
N ILE A 58 -18.96 8.54 -5.50
CA ILE A 58 -18.18 9.39 -4.60
C ILE A 58 -16.85 9.76 -5.30
N PRO A 59 -16.41 11.03 -5.23
CA PRO A 59 -15.17 11.47 -5.89
C PRO A 59 -13.96 10.58 -5.56
N LEU A 60 -13.27 10.15 -6.60
CA LEU A 60 -12.03 9.38 -6.52
C LEU A 60 -10.98 10.16 -5.71
N GLY A 61 -10.46 9.54 -4.65
CA GLY A 61 -9.47 10.12 -3.75
C GLY A 61 -9.92 10.21 -2.29
N THR A 62 -11.22 10.41 -2.04
CA THR A 62 -11.74 10.44 -0.65
C THR A 62 -11.74 9.06 0.01
N HIS A 63 -11.75 7.98 -0.78
CA HIS A 63 -11.58 6.61 -0.28
C HIS A 63 -10.23 6.38 0.37
N THR A 64 -9.18 7.15 0.02
CA THR A 64 -7.85 7.02 0.60
C THR A 64 -7.84 7.27 2.10
N LEU A 65 -8.60 8.27 2.57
CA LEU A 65 -8.74 8.57 4.00
C LEU A 65 -9.46 7.45 4.74
N VAL A 66 -10.53 6.90 4.16
CA VAL A 66 -11.26 5.76 4.73
C VAL A 66 -10.38 4.53 4.80
N LEU A 67 -9.63 4.24 3.72
CA LEU A 67 -8.68 3.13 3.70
C LEU A 67 -7.56 3.32 4.71
N LEU A 68 -7.08 4.55 4.92
CA LEU A 68 -6.06 4.85 5.94
C LEU A 68 -6.57 4.53 7.34
N VAL A 69 -7.79 4.96 7.68
CA VAL A 69 -8.40 4.66 8.99
C VAL A 69 -8.58 3.15 9.15
N LEU A 70 -9.11 2.45 8.14
CA LEU A 70 -9.29 1.00 8.19
C LEU A 70 -7.96 0.26 8.27
N PHE A 71 -6.92 0.74 7.60
CA PHE A 71 -5.56 0.19 7.68
C PHE A 71 -5.01 0.31 9.10
N CYS A 72 -5.16 1.47 9.74
CA CYS A 72 -4.78 1.68 11.13
C CYS A 72 -5.49 0.69 12.08
N VAL A 73 -6.80 0.47 11.88
CA VAL A 73 -7.60 -0.49 12.66
C VAL A 73 -7.07 -1.91 12.47
N ILE A 74 -6.77 -2.32 11.23
CA ILE A 74 -6.22 -3.65 10.93
C ILE A 74 -4.85 -3.82 11.62
N LEU A 75 -3.95 -2.84 11.50
CA LEU A 75 -2.65 -2.89 12.18
C LEU A 75 -2.80 -3.01 13.70
N ARG A 76 -3.76 -2.28 14.30
CA ARG A 76 -4.06 -2.37 15.73
C ARG A 76 -4.54 -3.76 16.14
N ILE A 77 -5.45 -4.36 15.38
CA ILE A 77 -6.05 -5.66 15.70
C ILE A 77 -5.03 -6.79 15.56
N PHE A 78 -4.31 -6.83 14.44
CA PHE A 78 -3.46 -7.98 14.10
C PHE A 78 -2.04 -7.91 14.68
N PHE A 79 -1.48 -6.71 14.84
CA PHE A 79 -0.09 -6.53 15.32
C PHE A 79 0.01 -5.87 16.69
N ARG A 80 -1.11 -5.39 17.26
CA ARG A 80 -1.18 -4.78 18.60
C ARG A 80 -0.16 -3.66 18.83
N LEU A 81 0.11 -2.90 17.78
CA LEU A 81 1.10 -1.83 17.80
C LEU A 81 0.61 -0.61 18.58
N ASN A 82 1.56 0.16 19.14
CA ASN A 82 1.28 1.46 19.74
C ASN A 82 0.83 2.45 18.66
N ILE A 83 0.00 3.42 19.04
CA ILE A 83 -0.64 4.36 18.10
C ILE A 83 0.38 5.12 17.24
N THR A 84 1.51 5.51 17.82
CA THR A 84 2.61 6.20 17.11
C THR A 84 3.18 5.36 15.97
N TYR A 85 3.36 4.05 16.19
CA TYR A 85 3.85 3.14 15.16
C TYR A 85 2.80 2.92 14.07
N ILE A 86 1.53 2.76 14.46
CA ILE A 86 0.43 2.59 13.51
C ILE A 86 0.33 3.79 12.58
N LEU A 87 0.33 4.99 13.15
CA LEU A 87 0.30 6.23 12.36
C LEU A 87 1.54 6.37 11.48
N GLY A 88 2.73 6.09 12.03
CA GLY A 88 3.98 6.14 11.26
C GLY A 88 3.99 5.19 10.07
N ILE A 89 3.53 3.95 10.27
CA ILE A 89 3.40 2.95 9.20
C ILE A 89 2.37 3.41 8.18
N ALA A 90 1.16 3.77 8.62
CA ALA A 90 0.09 4.17 7.73
C ALA A 90 0.47 5.40 6.89
N PHE A 91 1.03 6.44 7.50
CA PHE A 91 1.44 7.63 6.75
C PHE A 91 2.57 7.33 5.76
N LEU A 92 3.55 6.50 6.14
CA LEU A 92 4.61 6.08 5.23
C LEU A 92 4.04 5.35 4.02
N ASP A 93 3.26 4.29 4.26
CA ASP A 93 2.75 3.43 3.21
C ASP A 93 1.82 4.21 2.26
N PHE A 94 0.87 4.99 2.80
CA PHE A 94 -0.03 5.80 1.98
C PHE A 94 0.70 6.90 1.21
N SER A 95 1.77 7.49 1.77
CA SER A 95 2.57 8.47 1.03
C SER A 95 3.27 7.82 -0.17
N LEU A 96 3.82 6.61 0.00
CA LEU A 96 4.48 5.87 -1.09
C LEU A 96 3.47 5.47 -2.18
N VAL A 97 2.29 5.01 -1.78
CA VAL A 97 1.19 4.69 -2.69
C VAL A 97 0.72 5.94 -3.45
N MET A 98 0.56 7.09 -2.77
CA MET A 98 0.17 8.34 -3.43
C MET A 98 1.23 8.85 -4.41
N LEU A 99 2.51 8.73 -4.07
CA LEU A 99 3.62 9.03 -4.99
C LEU A 99 3.56 8.11 -6.22
N GLY A 100 3.33 6.82 -6.02
CA GLY A 100 3.13 5.85 -7.08
C GLY A 100 1.93 6.18 -7.96
N GLY A 101 0.80 6.58 -7.38
CA GLY A 101 -0.39 7.00 -8.12
C GLY A 101 -0.14 8.24 -8.97
N GLY A 102 0.61 9.21 -8.44
CA GLY A 102 1.06 10.37 -9.22
C GLY A 102 1.93 9.99 -10.41
N LEU A 103 2.81 9.01 -10.23
CA LEU A 103 3.63 8.44 -11.30
C LEU A 103 2.76 7.70 -12.34
N THR A 104 1.77 6.92 -11.92
CA THR A 104 0.80 6.28 -12.83
C THR A 104 0.04 7.30 -13.68
N VAL A 105 -0.39 8.43 -13.10
CA VAL A 105 -1.02 9.53 -13.86
C VAL A 105 -0.05 10.14 -14.88
N TYR A 106 1.24 10.26 -14.54
CA TYR A 106 2.27 10.71 -15.47
C TYR A 106 2.44 9.75 -16.66
N PHE A 107 2.40 8.44 -16.41
CA PHE A 107 2.40 7.41 -17.47
C PHE A 107 1.18 7.53 -18.38
N TYR A 108 -0.03 7.74 -17.84
CA TYR A 108 -1.22 7.96 -18.67
C TYR A 108 -1.04 9.12 -19.64
N LYS A 109 -0.43 10.21 -19.20
CA LYS A 109 -0.16 11.40 -20.03
C LYS A 109 0.86 11.13 -21.12
N ILE A 110 1.96 10.42 -20.81
CA ILE A 110 3.01 10.13 -21.81
C ILE A 110 2.48 9.21 -22.92
N PHE A 111 1.77 8.16 -22.54
CA PHE A 111 1.28 7.15 -23.49
C PHE A 111 -0.08 7.52 -24.10
N ASN A 112 -0.63 8.69 -23.77
CA ASN A 112 -1.94 9.17 -24.20
C ASN A 112 -3.07 8.14 -23.94
N VAL A 113 -3.00 7.45 -22.81
CA VAL A 113 -3.97 6.43 -22.41
C VAL A 113 -5.05 7.07 -21.56
N GLN A 114 -6.31 6.92 -21.97
CA GLN A 114 -7.46 7.39 -21.19
C GLN A 114 -7.64 6.54 -19.93
N PRO A 115 -7.89 7.14 -18.75
CA PRO A 115 -8.11 6.39 -17.50
C PRO A 115 -9.25 5.37 -17.60
N GLU A 116 -10.30 5.69 -18.36
CA GLU A 116 -11.46 4.83 -18.60
C GLU A 116 -11.02 3.51 -19.26
N PHE A 117 -10.14 3.59 -20.27
CA PHE A 117 -9.62 2.42 -20.96
C PHE A 117 -8.85 1.48 -20.02
N VAL A 118 -8.11 2.02 -19.04
CA VAL A 118 -7.36 1.23 -18.06
C VAL A 118 -8.30 0.52 -17.10
N LEU A 119 -9.39 1.18 -16.69
CA LEU A 119 -10.39 0.59 -15.79
C LEU A 119 -11.22 -0.49 -16.46
N ASP A 120 -11.48 -0.36 -17.77
CA ASP A 120 -12.23 -1.33 -18.56
C ASP A 120 -11.42 -2.60 -18.90
N HIS A 121 -10.09 -2.53 -18.83
CA HIS A 121 -9.22 -3.67 -19.14
C HIS A 121 -8.47 -4.18 -17.90
N ALA A 122 -8.89 -5.32 -17.36
CA ALA A 122 -8.36 -5.88 -16.12
C ALA A 122 -6.82 -5.99 -16.08
N TRP A 123 -6.18 -6.40 -17.18
CA TRP A 123 -4.71 -6.52 -17.24
C TRP A 123 -4.01 -5.17 -17.21
N MET A 124 -4.56 -4.15 -17.88
CA MET A 124 -3.99 -2.80 -17.80
C MET A 124 -4.18 -2.20 -16.43
N HIS A 125 -5.34 -2.41 -15.80
CA HIS A 125 -5.56 -2.00 -14.43
C HIS A 125 -4.53 -2.63 -13.48
N ILE A 126 -4.29 -3.95 -13.60
CA ILE A 126 -3.27 -4.63 -12.80
C ILE A 126 -1.88 -4.07 -13.05
N LEU A 127 -1.48 -3.91 -14.32
CA LEU A 127 -0.15 -3.40 -14.69
C LEU A 127 0.08 -1.99 -14.13
N MET A 128 -0.89 -1.10 -14.29
CA MET A 128 -0.82 0.27 -13.78
C MET A 128 -0.88 0.32 -12.25
N GLY A 129 -1.59 -0.63 -11.63
CA GLY A 129 -1.55 -0.83 -10.18
C GLY A 129 -0.18 -1.29 -9.67
N GLN A 130 0.56 -2.09 -10.45
CA GLN A 130 1.94 -2.44 -10.08
C GLN A 130 2.91 -1.26 -10.23
N VAL A 131 2.67 -0.38 -11.19
CA VAL A 131 3.39 0.89 -11.30
C VAL A 131 3.15 1.76 -10.07
N GLU A 132 1.91 1.81 -9.55
CA GLU A 132 1.58 2.50 -8.29
C GLU A 132 2.35 1.90 -7.08
N ASN A 133 2.62 0.60 -7.10
CA ASN A 133 3.35 -0.08 -6.02
C ASN A 133 4.88 0.09 -6.09
N ILE A 134 5.43 0.75 -7.12
CA ILE A 134 6.88 0.72 -7.37
C ILE A 134 7.72 1.28 -6.22
N PHE A 135 7.25 2.35 -5.57
CA PHE A 135 7.96 2.94 -4.43
C PHE A 135 7.93 2.05 -3.19
N LEU A 136 6.85 1.31 -2.96
CA LEU A 136 6.81 0.29 -1.89
C LEU A 136 7.80 -0.82 -2.18
N ILE A 137 7.85 -1.32 -3.43
CA ILE A 137 8.79 -2.37 -3.83
C ILE A 137 10.24 -1.90 -3.64
N ILE A 138 10.58 -0.72 -4.13
CA ILE A 138 11.93 -0.15 -4.00
C ILE A 138 12.31 -0.01 -2.53
N LEU A 139 11.43 0.57 -1.70
CA LEU A 139 11.72 0.74 -0.27
C LEU A 139 11.89 -0.62 0.43
N LEU A 140 10.99 -1.57 0.17
CA LEU A 140 11.10 -2.92 0.75
C LEU A 140 12.43 -3.57 0.39
N LEU A 141 12.84 -3.53 -0.88
CA LEU A 141 14.12 -4.07 -1.33
C LEU A 141 15.31 -3.41 -0.63
N ILE A 142 15.32 -2.08 -0.49
CA ILE A 142 16.38 -1.37 0.25
C ILE A 142 16.43 -1.84 1.71
N LEU A 143 15.27 -1.98 2.37
CA LEU A 143 15.21 -2.44 3.75
C LEU A 143 15.67 -3.90 3.89
N GLU A 144 15.38 -4.75 2.91
CA GLU A 144 15.83 -6.15 2.89
C GLU A 144 17.34 -6.26 2.64
N LEU A 145 17.85 -5.63 1.58
CA LEU A 145 19.23 -5.75 1.13
C LEU A 145 20.23 -5.16 2.12
N PHE A 146 19.89 -4.01 2.71
CA PHE A 146 20.80 -3.32 3.64
C PHE A 146 20.47 -3.60 5.11
N ASN A 147 19.41 -4.37 5.39
CA ASN A 147 18.93 -4.63 6.75
C ASN A 147 18.77 -3.33 7.56
N ILE A 148 18.27 -2.26 6.91
CA ILE A 148 18.10 -0.93 7.50
C ILE A 148 16.72 -0.85 8.16
N SER A 149 16.62 -0.03 9.22
CA SER A 149 15.36 0.37 9.81
C SER A 149 15.43 1.80 10.34
N ILE A 150 14.27 2.40 10.63
CA ILE A 150 14.20 3.77 11.15
C ILE A 150 15.06 3.95 12.40
N PHE A 151 15.07 2.97 13.31
CA PHE A 151 15.88 3.02 14.53
C PHE A 151 17.37 2.96 14.27
N LYS A 152 17.81 2.16 13.28
CA LYS A 152 19.23 2.14 12.88
C LYS A 152 19.65 3.45 12.25
N ILE A 153 18.77 4.07 11.46
CA ILE A 153 19.02 5.38 10.85
C ILE A 153 19.13 6.45 11.94
N MET A 154 18.17 6.52 12.87
CA MET A 154 18.17 7.51 13.95
C MET A 154 19.41 7.41 14.82
N ARG A 155 19.79 6.19 15.23
CA ARG A 155 20.99 5.97 16.03
C ARG A 155 22.26 6.44 15.32
N LYS A 156 22.39 6.16 14.02
CA LYS A 156 23.55 6.61 13.24
C LYS A 156 23.61 8.13 13.11
N ILE A 157 22.47 8.82 13.09
CA ILE A 157 22.42 10.29 13.06
C ILE A 157 22.86 10.87 14.41
N GLU A 158 22.44 10.26 15.51
CA GLU A 158 22.87 10.66 16.87
C GLU A 158 24.37 10.45 17.09
N GLU A 159 24.95 9.35 16.59
CA GLU A 159 26.39 9.07 16.71
C GLU A 159 27.29 10.04 15.90
N ASN A 160 26.73 10.77 14.92
CA ASN A 160 27.45 11.75 14.10
C ASN A 160 27.24 13.21 14.56
N ARG A 161 26.49 13.44 15.63
CA ARG A 161 26.30 14.76 16.27
C ARG A 161 27.22 14.91 17.47
#